data_AF-A0AAP5IGT2-F1
#
_entry.id   AF-A0AAP5IGT2-F1
#
_cell.length_a   1.000
_cell.length_b   1.000
_cell.length_c   1.000
_cell.angle_alpha   90.00
_cell.angle_beta   90.00
_cell.angle_gamma   90.00
#
_symmetry.space_group_name_H-M   'P 1'
#
loop_
_entity.id
_entity.type
_entity.pdbx_description
1 polymer ?
#
loop_
_entity_poly.entity_id
_entity_poly.type
_entity_poly.pdbx_seq_one_letter_code
_entity_poly.pdbx_strand_id
1 'polypeptide(L)' 'MIAQLMAKKAKSDRLTVSIDSDLKRQFDTICTWKGLNMSDVTQLLISDWVKSNAPPGLLTSEEQA' A
#
# COMPACT_ATOMS: atom_id res chain seq x y z
N MET A 1 7.10 7.11 -32.55
CA MET A 1 7.95 6.98 -31.35
C MET A 1 7.03 6.92 -30.13
N ILE A 2 6.73 5.74 -29.62
CA ILE A 2 5.95 5.57 -28.37
C ILE A 2 6.99 5.39 -27.28
N ALA A 3 7.34 6.50 -26.61
CA ALA A 3 8.29 6.49 -25.52
C ALA A 3 7.76 5.55 -24.43
N GLN A 4 8.53 4.50 -24.15
CA GLN A 4 8.40 3.64 -22.99
C GLN A 4 8.51 4.50 -21.72
N LEU A 5 7.40 5.05 -21.26
CA LEU A 5 7.23 5.44 -19.86
C LEU A 5 6.79 4.20 -19.09
N MET A 6 7.65 3.17 -19.06
CA MET A 6 7.61 2.26 -17.93
C MET A 6 8.14 3.05 -16.75
N ALA A 7 7.22 3.63 -15.98
CA ALA A 7 7.48 4.32 -14.74
C ALA A 7 8.53 3.53 -13.96
N LYS A 8 9.66 4.20 -13.71
CA LYS A 8 10.77 3.73 -12.90
C LYS A 8 10.18 3.08 -11.65
N LYS A 9 10.23 1.74 -11.56
CA LYS A 9 9.64 0.99 -10.45
C LYS A 9 10.21 1.57 -9.17
N ALA A 10 9.37 2.29 -8.40
CA ALA A 10 9.80 2.91 -7.16
C ALA A 10 10.41 1.84 -6.26
N LYS A 11 11.49 2.17 -5.53
CA LYS A 11 12.07 1.25 -4.55
C LYS A 11 10.97 0.88 -3.57
N SER A 12 10.59 -0.38 -3.55
CA SER A 12 9.59 -0.92 -2.65
C SER A 12 10.33 -1.51 -1.45
N ASP A 13 10.16 -0.89 -0.29
CA ASP A 13 10.64 -1.44 0.96
C ASP A 13 9.69 -2.53 1.45
N ARG A 14 10.26 -3.61 1.99
CA ARG A 14 9.48 -4.77 2.44
C ARG A 14 9.07 -4.60 3.91
N LEU A 15 7.77 -4.50 4.14
CA LEU A 15 7.16 -4.60 5.46
C LEU A 15 6.71 -6.04 5.74
N THR A 16 7.07 -6.60 6.89
CA THR A 16 6.54 -7.90 7.37
C THR A 16 5.58 -7.64 8.52
N VAL A 17 4.35 -8.12 8.41
CA VAL A 17 3.29 -7.90 9.40
C VAL A 17 2.84 -9.23 9.98
N SER A 18 2.72 -9.30 11.31
CA SER A 18 2.10 -10.41 12.00
C SER A 18 0.60 -10.13 12.17
N ILE A 19 -0.23 -11.03 11.68
CA ILE A 19 -1.69 -10.98 11.82
C ILE A 19 -2.22 -12.37 12.17
N ASP A 20 -3.42 -12.40 12.73
CA ASP A 20 -4.14 -13.65 12.98
C ASP A 20 -4.30 -14.49 11.69
N SER A 21 -4.19 -15.81 11.83
CA SER A 21 -4.23 -16.74 10.70
C SER A 21 -5.58 -16.78 9.98
N ASP A 22 -6.68 -16.70 10.73
CA ASP A 22 -8.02 -16.69 10.14
C ASP A 22 -8.27 -15.36 9.43
N LEU A 23 -7.83 -14.24 10.03
CA LEU A 23 -7.89 -12.93 9.39
C LEU A 23 -7.10 -12.90 8.07
N LYS A 24 -5.88 -13.45 8.05
CA LYS A 24 -5.08 -13.57 6.81
C LYS A 24 -5.84 -14.34 5.73
N ARG A 25 -6.49 -15.45 6.10
CA ARG A 25 -7.22 -16.30 5.16
C ARG A 25 -8.46 -15.60 4.60
N GLN A 26 -9.21 -14.89 5.45
CA GLN A 26 -10.35 -14.09 5.00
C GLN A 26 -9.89 -12.97 4.05
N PHE A 27 -8.80 -12.28 4.40
CA PHE A 27 -8.21 -11.25 3.56
C PHE A 27 -7.78 -11.79 2.19
N ASP A 28 -7.13 -12.96 2.15
CA ASP A 28 -6.76 -13.67 0.92
C ASP A 28 -7.95 -13.99 0.03
N THR A 29 -8.99 -14.56 0.64
CA THR A 29 -10.20 -14.97 -0.06
C THR A 29 -10.87 -13.78 -0.73
N ILE A 30 -11.00 -12.67 0.00
CA ILE A 30 -11.65 -11.45 -0.51
C ILE A 30 -10.81 -10.78 -1.61
N CYS A 31 -9.49 -10.68 -1.40
CA CYS A 31 -8.59 -10.10 -2.40
C CYS A 31 -8.62 -10.92 -3.70
N THR A 32 -8.53 -12.24 -3.58
CA THR A 32 -8.60 -13.16 -4.73
C THR A 32 -9.93 -13.04 -5.47
N TRP A 33 -11.06 -13.05 -4.75
CA TRP A 33 -12.38 -12.90 -5.34
C TRP A 33 -12.55 -11.57 -6.10
N LYS A 34 -11.92 -10.49 -5.62
CA LYS A 34 -11.92 -9.17 -6.27
C LYS A 34 -10.83 -9.00 -7.34
N GLY A 35 -9.94 -9.98 -7.53
CA GLY A 35 -8.80 -9.87 -8.43
C GLY A 35 -7.75 -8.84 -7.97
N LEU A 36 -7.63 -8.62 -6.67
CA LEU A 36 -6.70 -7.65 -6.06
C LEU A 36 -5.50 -8.37 -5.43
N ASN A 37 -4.33 -7.71 -5.45
CA ASN A 37 -3.17 -8.17 -4.71
C ASN A 37 -3.26 -7.72 -3.25
N MET A 38 -2.99 -8.64 -2.30
CA MET A 38 -2.91 -8.30 -0.88
C MET A 38 -2.00 -7.11 -0.60
N SER A 39 -0.85 -7.03 -1.26
CA SER A 39 0.16 -5.99 -1.02
C SER A 39 -0.39 -4.61 -1.36
N ASP A 40 -1.12 -4.50 -2.48
CA ASP A 40 -1.74 -3.25 -2.91
C ASP A 40 -2.82 -2.82 -1.93
N VAL A 41 -3.66 -3.76 -1.48
CA VAL A 41 -4.71 -3.49 -0.50
C VAL A 41 -4.10 -3.12 0.86
N THR A 42 -3.06 -3.82 1.31
CA THR A 42 -2.33 -3.50 2.54
C THR A 42 -1.68 -2.12 2.47
N GLN A 43 -1.07 -1.77 1.34
CA GLN A 43 -0.49 -0.44 1.14
C GLN A 43 -1.56 0.66 1.22
N LEU A 44 -2.73 0.44 0.62
CA LEU A 44 -3.88 1.35 0.71
C LEU A 44 -4.34 1.53 2.15
N LEU A 45 -4.55 0.42 2.87
CA LEU A 45 -4.96 0.45 4.28
C LEU A 45 -3.95 1.17 5.17
N ILE A 46 -2.66 0.92 4.98
CA ILE A 46 -1.59 1.61 5.73
C ILE A 46 -1.56 3.10 5.39
N SER A 47 -1.63 3.45 4.09
CA SER A 47 -1.67 4.85 3.64
C SER A 47 -2.84 5.60 4.29
N ASP A 48 -4.03 5.02 4.26
CA ASP A 48 -5.23 5.65 4.78
C ASP A 48 -5.19 5.78 6.30
N TRP A 49 -4.65 4.76 6.99
CA TRP A 49 -4.43 4.82 8.43
C TRP A 49 -3.44 5.94 8.78
N VAL A 50 -2.32 6.04 8.06
CA VAL A 50 -1.31 7.08 8.26
C VAL A 50 -1.90 8.47 8.05
N LYS A 51 -2.65 8.70 6.97
CA LYS A 51 -3.32 10.00 6.70
C LYS A 51 -4.34 10.37 7.78
N SER A 52 -5.09 9.39 8.27
CA SER A 52 -6.16 9.63 9.24
C SER A 52 -5.65 9.84 10.66
N ASN A 53 -4.45 9.36 10.98
CA ASN A 53 -3.87 9.40 12.33
C ASN A 53 -2.67 10.34 12.44
N ALA A 54 -2.23 10.94 11.34
CA ALA A 54 -1.17 11.94 11.37
C ALA A 54 -1.67 13.23 12.04
N PRO A 55 -0.93 13.77 13.03
CA PRO A 55 -1.19 15.10 13.52
C PRO A 55 -1.04 16.12 12.37
N PRO A 56 -1.80 17.23 12.41
CA PRO A 56 -1.70 18.28 11.42
C PRO A 56 -0.25 18.76 11.27
N GLY A 57 0.26 18.77 10.05
CA GLY A 57 1.63 19.22 9.75
C GLY A 57 2.74 18.17 9.94
N LEU A 58 2.43 16.94 10.39
CA LEU A 58 3.48 15.90 10.53
C LEU A 58 3.92 15.32 9.20
N LEU A 59 2.97 15.12 8.29
CA LEU A 59 3.20 14.55 6.96
C LEU A 59 3.24 15.61 5.86
N THR A 60 3.21 16.89 6.21
CA THR A 60 3.52 17.98 5.28
C THR A 60 5.04 18.03 5.13
N SER A 61 5.59 17.12 4.34
CA SER A 61 6.83 17.42 3.64
C SER A 61 6.44 17.88 2.24
N GLU A 62 6.52 19.19 2.03
CA GLU A 62 6.92 19.75 0.76
C GLU A 62 8.21 19.04 0.30
N GLU A 63 8.10 17.93 -0.42
CA GLU A 63 9.10 17.36 -1.32
C GLU A 63 8.40 16.18 -2.01
N GLN A 64 8.12 16.24 -3.30
CA GLN A 64 9.12 16.01 -4.34
C GLN A 64 8.87 16.90 -5.56
N ALA A 65 9.97 17.55 -5.96
CA ALA A 65 10.27 18.27 -7.19
C ALA A 65 9.47 17.95 -8.46
#